data_AF-A0A846A2I2-F1
#
_entry.id   AF-A0A846A2I2-F1
#
_cell.length_a   1.000
_cell.length_b   1.000
_cell.length_c   1.000
_cell.angle_alpha   90.00
_cell.angle_beta   90.00
_cell.angle_gamma   90.00
#
_symmetry.space_group_name_H-M   'P 1'
#
loop_
_entity.id
_entity.type
_entity.pdbx_description
1 polymer ?
#
loop_
_entity_poly.entity_id
_entity_poly.type
_entity_poly.pdbx_seq_one_letter_code
_entity_poly.pdbx_strand_id
1 'polypeptide(L)'
;YGDLVVIWQEKYATDVVDSPDIGRIGPVPFNRTGSHRSDGFLVIKGQDIEPGSSLPAGHSLDLAPTILNLMGAPIPEYFQGKPLSAIKETVVVG
;
A
#
# COMPACT_ATOMS: atom_id res chain seq x y z
N TYR A 1 -5.89 -26.64 -24.05
CA TYR A 1 -5.75 -25.19 -23.82
C TYR A 1 -4.80 -25.02 -22.65
N GLY A 2 -3.66 -24.39 -22.87
CA GLY A 2 -2.67 -24.15 -21.83
C GLY A 2 -2.61 -22.65 -21.58
N ASP A 3 -2.73 -22.26 -20.31
CA ASP A 3 -2.56 -20.87 -19.92
C ASP A 3 -1.06 -20.59 -19.76
N LEU A 4 -0.59 -19.50 -20.37
CA LEU A 4 0.76 -18.99 -20.13
C LEU A 4 0.69 -18.03 -18.94
N VAL A 5 1.33 -18.41 -17.84
CA VAL A 5 1.51 -17.53 -16.68
C VAL A 5 2.92 -16.96 -16.71
N VAL A 6 3.03 -15.64 -16.92
CA VAL A 6 4.31 -14.93 -16.83
C VAL A 6 4.43 -14.34 -15.43
N ILE A 7 5.36 -14.89 -14.65
CA ILE A 7 5.74 -14.33 -13.35
C ILE A 7 6.98 -13.47 -13.56
N TRP A 8 6.82 -12.16 -13.47
CA TRP A 8 7.92 -11.22 -13.57
C TRP A 8 8.75 -11.26 -12.28
N GLN A 9 10.08 -11.35 -12.40
CA GLN A 9 10.96 -11.14 -11.24
C GLN A 9 10.93 -9.67 -10.81
N GLU A 10 10.95 -9.39 -9.51
CA GLU A 10 10.82 -8.02 -8.97
C GLU A 10 12.15 -7.38 -8.53
N LYS A 11 13.26 -8.12 -8.65
CA LYS A 11 14.56 -7.70 -8.13
C LYS A 11 15.17 -6.57 -8.97
N TYR A 12 14.92 -6.57 -10.27
CA TYR A 12 15.34 -5.54 -11.23
C TYR A 12 14.20 -5.23 -12.20
N ALA A 13 14.18 -4.01 -12.75
CA ALA A 13 13.20 -3.67 -13.77
C ALA A 13 13.57 -4.35 -15.10
N THR A 14 12.60 -5.00 -15.75
CA THR A 14 12.76 -5.36 -17.17
C THR A 14 12.82 -4.06 -17.98
N ASP A 15 13.93 -3.84 -18.68
CA ASP A 15 14.16 -2.66 -19.50
C ASP A 15 14.05 -2.95 -21.00
N VAL A 16 14.23 -4.21 -21.43
CA VAL A 16 14.18 -4.64 -22.82
C VAL A 16 13.29 -5.88 -23.02
N VAL A 17 12.52 -5.89 -24.11
CA VAL A 17 11.82 -7.06 -24.63
C VAL A 17 12.19 -7.25 -26.11
N ASP A 18 12.58 -8.47 -26.49
CA ASP A 18 12.91 -8.83 -27.86
C ASP A 18 11.89 -9.84 -28.41
N SER A 19 11.41 -9.60 -29.63
CA SER A 19 10.56 -10.52 -30.40
C SER A 19 11.16 -10.71 -31.80
N PRO A 20 11.23 -11.95 -32.32
CA PRO A 20 11.67 -12.18 -33.70
C PRO A 20 10.72 -11.58 -34.73
N ASP A 21 9.44 -11.43 -34.39
CA ASP A 21 8.41 -10.93 -35.30
C ASP A 21 8.17 -9.41 -35.18
N ILE A 22 8.36 -8.85 -33.97
CA ILE A 22 8.01 -7.45 -33.65
C ILE A 22 9.27 -6.57 -33.42
N GLY A 23 10.44 -7.19 -33.25
CA GLY A 23 11.68 -6.49 -32.93
C GLY A 23 11.81 -6.16 -31.44
N ARG A 24 12.57 -5.10 -31.13
CA ARG A 24 12.95 -4.73 -29.77
C ARG A 24 12.14 -3.56 -29.23
N ILE A 25 11.67 -3.67 -27.98
CA ILE A 25 11.12 -2.55 -27.19
C ILE A 25 12.05 -2.31 -26.00
N GLY A 26 12.52 -1.08 -25.83
CA GLY A 26 13.51 -0.68 -24.81
C GLY A 26 14.87 -0.27 -25.41
N PRO A 27 15.89 0.06 -24.57
CA PRO A 27 15.83 0.05 -23.11
C PRO A 27 14.96 1.18 -22.56
N VAL A 28 14.10 0.86 -21.61
CA VAL A 28 13.36 1.86 -20.84
C VAL A 28 14.35 2.59 -19.91
N PRO A 29 14.32 3.93 -19.81
CA PRO A 29 15.28 4.68 -19.00
C PRO A 29 15.28 4.21 -17.53
N PHE A 30 16.49 4.04 -16.99
CA PHE A 30 16.78 3.50 -15.65
C PHE A 30 16.10 4.29 -14.50
N ASN A 31 15.77 5.56 -14.73
CA ASN A 31 15.17 6.45 -13.73
C ASN A 31 13.64 6.37 -13.73
N ARG A 32 13.08 5.18 -13.50
CA ARG A 32 11.66 5.08 -13.13
C ARG A 32 11.50 5.63 -11.72
N THR A 33 10.97 6.83 -11.59
CA THR A 33 10.78 7.51 -10.29
C THR A 33 9.72 6.83 -9.40
N GLY A 34 8.99 5.85 -9.92
CA GLY A 34 8.03 5.05 -9.17
C GLY A 34 8.14 3.56 -9.51
N SER A 35 8.18 2.73 -8.48
CA SER A 35 7.93 1.30 -8.59
C SER A 35 6.73 0.97 -7.71
N HIS A 36 5.83 0.11 -8.17
CA HIS A 36 4.77 -0.43 -7.32
C HIS A 36 5.40 -1.48 -6.41
N ARG A 37 6.00 -1.03 -5.30
CA ARG A 37 6.41 -1.93 -4.21
C ARG A 37 5.17 -2.20 -3.35
N SER A 38 5.00 -3.46 -2.94
CA SER A 38 3.96 -3.85 -1.98
C SER A 38 4.18 -3.23 -0.60
N ASP A 39 5.44 -2.93 -0.28
CA ASP A 39 5.84 -2.49 1.04
C ASP A 39 5.86 -0.96 1.11
N GLY A 40 5.35 -0.43 2.21
CA GLY A 40 5.38 0.99 2.54
C GLY A 40 5.86 1.23 3.96
N PHE A 41 5.94 2.49 4.35
CA PHE A 41 6.16 2.90 5.74
C PHE A 41 5.06 3.87 6.17
N LEU A 42 4.82 3.93 7.48
CA LEU A 42 3.82 4.79 8.07
C LEU A 42 4.44 5.54 9.26
N VAL A 43 4.21 6.85 9.32
CA VAL A 43 4.57 7.69 10.47
C VAL A 43 3.29 8.36 10.95
N ILE A 44 2.95 8.13 12.22
CA ILE A 44 1.76 8.70 12.85
C ILE A 44 2.19 9.57 14.02
N LYS A 45 1.58 10.75 14.15
CA LYS A 45 1.78 11.65 15.28
C LYS A 45 0.44 12.25 15.67
N GLY A 46 0.13 12.22 16.96
CA GLY A 46 -1.08 12.81 17.52
C GLY A 46 -1.02 12.78 19.04
N GLN A 47 -1.93 13.51 19.68
CA GLN A 47 -2.04 13.54 21.14
C GLN A 47 -2.35 12.14 21.73
N ASP A 48 -3.05 11.31 20.96
CA ASP A 48 -3.51 9.98 21.36
C ASP A 48 -2.60 8.84 20.84
N ILE A 49 -1.41 9.19 20.34
CA ILE A 49 -0.43 8.25 19.80
C ILE A 49 0.79 8.20 20.72
N GLU A 50 0.98 7.06 21.37
CA GLU A 50 2.10 6.84 22.28
C GLU A 50 3.44 6.95 21.54
N PRO A 51 4.36 7.84 21.97
CA PRO A 51 5.67 8.00 21.33
C PRO A 51 6.50 6.70 21.35
N GLY A 52 7.13 6.37 20.23
CA GLY A 52 7.96 5.17 20.11
C GLY A 52 7.19 3.85 20.07
N SER A 53 5.85 3.90 20.00
CA SER A 53 5.04 2.71 19.78
C SER A 53 5.18 2.15 18.36
N SER A 54 4.82 0.89 18.20
CA SER A 54 4.75 0.21 16.90
C SER A 54 3.34 -0.29 16.63
N LEU A 55 3.01 -0.35 15.34
CA LEU A 55 1.80 -1.00 14.85
C LEU A 55 2.15 -2.41 14.35
N PRO A 56 1.24 -3.39 14.48
CA PRO A 56 1.34 -4.60 13.67
C PRO A 56 1.33 -4.23 12.19
N ALA A 57 1.89 -5.10 11.35
CA ALA A 57 1.81 -4.93 9.90
C ALA A 57 0.35 -4.77 9.47
N GLY A 58 0.07 -3.72 8.70
CA GLY A 58 -1.26 -3.38 8.20
C GLY A 58 -1.29 -3.34 6.67
N HIS A 59 -2.49 -3.19 6.12
CA HIS A 59 -2.70 -3.01 4.69
C HIS A 59 -2.94 -1.54 4.37
N SER A 60 -2.59 -1.11 3.15
CA SER A 60 -2.95 0.22 2.64
C SER A 60 -4.46 0.53 2.70
N LEU A 61 -5.32 -0.50 2.68
CA LEU A 61 -6.77 -0.36 2.74
C LEU A 61 -7.26 0.02 4.14
N ASP A 62 -6.41 -0.17 5.17
CA ASP A 62 -6.71 0.19 6.56
C ASP A 62 -6.59 1.70 6.80
N LEU A 63 -5.93 2.44 5.90
CA LEU A 63 -5.67 3.87 6.08
C LEU A 63 -6.96 4.70 6.10
N ALA A 64 -7.84 4.51 5.11
CA ALA A 64 -9.09 5.24 5.01
C ALA A 64 -10.02 5.02 6.23
N PRO A 65 -10.32 3.78 6.66
CA PRO A 65 -11.12 3.55 7.87
C PRO A 65 -10.43 4.05 9.14
N THR A 66 -9.10 4.04 9.21
CA THR A 66 -8.34 4.62 10.34
C THR A 66 -8.58 6.13 10.45
N ILE A 67 -8.53 6.87 9.34
CA ILE A 67 -8.76 8.32 9.33
C ILE A 67 -10.21 8.64 9.72
N LEU A 68 -11.19 7.91 9.18
CA LEU A 68 -12.60 8.11 9.54
C LEU A 68 -12.85 7.85 11.02
N ASN A 69 -12.25 6.80 11.57
CA ASN A 69 -12.32 6.49 13.00
C ASN A 69 -11.75 7.62 13.86
N LEU A 70 -10.58 8.18 13.49
CA LEU A 70 -9.97 9.32 14.17
C LEU A 70 -10.83 10.59 14.13
N MET A 71 -11.61 10.76 13.06
CA MET A 71 -12.51 11.89 12.89
C MET A 71 -13.87 11.70 13.59
N GLY A 72 -14.13 10.54 14.20
CA GLY A 72 -15.45 10.19 14.72
C GLY A 72 -16.51 10.08 13.62
N ALA A 73 -16.10 9.80 12.37
CA ALA A 73 -16.96 9.70 11.21
C ALA A 73 -17.37 8.23 10.94
N PRO A 74 -18.55 7.98 10.36
CA PRO A 74 -18.97 6.64 10.01
C PRO A 74 -18.05 6.02 8.94
N ILE A 75 -17.74 4.74 9.12
CA ILE A 75 -16.98 3.95 8.14
C ILE A 75 -17.97 3.24 7.21
N PRO A 76 -17.89 3.43 5.88
CA PRO A 76 -18.77 2.75 4.95
C PRO A 76 -18.58 1.22 4.97
N GLU A 77 -19.69 0.47 4.94
CA GLU A 77 -19.66 -1.00 5.00
C GLU A 77 -18.90 -1.67 3.83
N TYR A 78 -18.77 -0.98 2.70
CA TYR A 78 -18.05 -1.49 1.54
C TYR A 78 -16.52 -1.36 1.66
N PHE A 79 -16.01 -0.73 2.73
CA PHE A 79 -14.57 -0.68 3.00
C PHE A 79 -14.08 -2.06 3.45
N GLN A 80 -13.04 -2.55 2.80
CA GLN A 80 -12.46 -3.86 3.08
C GLN A 80 -11.43 -3.82 4.23
N GLY A 81 -10.77 -2.68 4.41
CA GLY A 81 -9.81 -2.47 5.50
C GLY A 81 -10.49 -2.19 6.83
N LYS A 82 -9.69 -2.15 7.90
CA LYS A 82 -10.16 -1.89 9.27
C LYS A 82 -9.31 -0.80 9.93
N PRO A 83 -9.83 -0.05 10.91
CA PRO A 83 -9.02 0.91 11.64
C PRO A 83 -7.79 0.24 12.28
N LEU A 84 -6.63 0.88 12.15
CA LEU A 84 -5.38 0.43 12.77
C LEU A 84 -5.46 0.63 14.29
N SER A 85 -5.17 -0.43 15.04
CA SER A 85 -5.41 -0.52 16.49
C SER A 85 -4.47 0.31 17.39
N ALA A 86 -3.57 1.13 16.84
CA ALA A 86 -2.68 1.99 17.66
C ALA A 86 -3.39 3.18 18.30
N ILE A 87 -4.65 3.41 17.95
CA ILE A 87 -5.39 4.58 18.39
C ILE A 87 -6.34 4.10 19.49
N LYS A 88 -6.11 4.57 20.72
CA LYS A 88 -7.08 4.37 21.80
C LYS A 88 -8.41 4.99 21.35
N GLU A 89 -9.51 4.26 21.52
CA GLU A 89 -10.85 4.78 21.23
C GLU A 89 -11.03 6.15 21.90
N THR A 90 -11.28 7.18 21.10
CA THR A 90 -11.70 8.48 21.62
C THR A 90 -13.07 8.28 22.27
N VAL A 91 -13.11 8.19 23.59
CA VAL A 91 -14.36 8.25 24.35
C VAL A 91 -14.90 9.66 24.18
N VAL A 92 -15.91 9.82 23.32
CA VAL A 92 -16.69 11.06 23.28
C VAL A 92 -17.57 11.06 24.53
N VAL A 93 -17.15 11.82 25.54
CA VAL A 93 -17.97 12.08 26.73
C VAL A 93 -19.01 13.12 26.32
N GLY A 94 -20.28 12.69 26.27
CA GLY A 94 -21.45 13.57 26.15
C GLY A 94 -21.95 14.04 27.50
#